data_AF-A0A031IHW6-F1
#
_entry.id   AF-A0A031IHW6-F1
#
_cell.length_a   1.000
_cell.length_b   1.000
_cell.length_c   1.000
_cell.angle_alpha   90.00
_cell.angle_beta   90.00
_cell.angle_gamma   90.00
#
_symmetry.space_group_name_H-M   'P 1'
#
loop_
_entity.id
_entity.type
_entity.pdbx_description
1 polymer ?
#
loop_
_entity_poly.entity_id
_entity_poly.type
_entity_poly.pdbx_seq_one_letter_code
_entity_poly.pdbx_strand_id
1 'polypeptide(L)' 'MSTNTLEQRINAVLDCLAAAKDYQRIAGRHDVSYQQLYNWVRRYESGGIPALTDRRGRKLRSE' A
#
# COMPACT_ATOMS: atom_id res chain seq x y z
N MET A 1 9.40 -15.77 -10.19
CA MET A 1 9.73 -14.92 -9.02
C MET A 1 8.93 -13.63 -9.13
N SER A 2 7.76 -13.56 -8.50
CA SER A 2 6.85 -12.41 -8.63
C SER A 2 7.00 -11.50 -7.40
N THR A 3 8.09 -10.75 -7.35
CA THR A 3 8.54 -9.93 -6.20
C THR A 3 7.96 -8.51 -6.21
N ASN A 4 6.76 -8.31 -6.76
CA ASN A 4 6.17 -6.99 -6.98
C ASN A 4 4.76 -6.89 -6.41
N THR A 5 4.60 -6.96 -5.08
CA THR A 5 3.31 -6.52 -4.50
C THR A 5 3.34 -6.16 -3.03
N LEU A 6 4.03 -6.89 -2.14
CA LEU A 6 3.96 -6.57 -0.70
C LEU A 6 5.10 -5.64 -0.25
N GLU A 7 6.34 -6.02 -0.55
CA GLU A 7 7.52 -5.23 -0.17
C GLU A 7 7.50 -3.84 -0.77
N GLN A 8 7.10 -3.70 -2.04
CA GLN A 8 6.94 -2.38 -2.67
C GLN A 8 5.90 -1.51 -1.94
N ARG A 9 4.79 -2.10 -1.49
CA ARG A 9 3.75 -1.41 -0.71
C ARG A 9 4.26 -0.99 0.66
N ILE A 10 4.99 -1.88 1.34
CA ILE A 10 5.60 -1.59 2.63
C ILE A 10 6.61 -0.45 2.48
N ASN A 11 7.51 -0.52 1.50
CA ASN A 11 8.49 0.52 1.22
C ASN A 11 7.81 1.86 0.91
N ALA A 12 6.77 1.88 0.08
CA ALA A 12 6.03 3.11 -0.23
C ALA A 12 5.36 3.71 1.02
N VAL A 13 4.75 2.88 1.87
CA VAL A 13 4.13 3.36 3.12
C VAL A 13 5.17 3.90 4.09
N LEU A 14 6.31 3.22 4.24
CA LEU A 14 7.39 3.67 5.12
C LEU A 14 8.02 4.99 4.63
N ASP A 15 8.28 5.12 3.33
CA ASP A 15 8.81 6.36 2.73
C ASP A 15 7.79 7.51 2.91
N CYS A 16 6.49 7.22 2.79
CA CYS A 16 5.42 8.18 3.05
C CYS A 16 5.36 8.64 4.51
N LEU A 17 5.47 7.72 5.47
CA LEU A 17 5.49 8.05 6.89
C LEU A 17 6.75 8.85 7.27
N ALA A 18 7.90 8.52 6.69
CA ALA A 18 9.15 9.25 6.88
C ALA A 18 9.12 10.66 6.26
N ALA A 19 8.44 10.81 5.12
CA ALA A 19 8.27 12.08 4.41
C ALA A 19 7.06 12.90 4.93
N ALA A 20 6.64 12.73 6.19
CA ALA A 20 5.52 13.48 6.79
C ALA A 20 4.18 13.39 6.02
N LYS A 21 3.91 12.23 5.42
CA LYS A 21 2.69 11.94 4.63
C LYS A 21 2.62 12.67 3.28
N ASP A 22 3.76 12.89 2.63
CA ASP A 22 3.86 13.44 1.27
C ASP A 22 3.39 12.47 0.17
N TYR A 23 2.09 12.15 0.16
CA TYR A 23 1.50 11.14 -0.72
C TYR A 23 1.75 11.39 -2.21
N GLN A 24 1.74 12.65 -2.68
CA GLN A 24 1.98 12.95 -4.10
C GLN A 24 3.40 12.58 -4.54
N ARG A 25 4.39 12.96 -3.74
CA ARG A 25 5.80 12.68 -4.04
C ARG A 25 6.08 11.19 -4.00
N ILE A 26 5.56 10.50 -3.00
CA ILE A 26 5.78 9.06 -2.86
C ILE A 26 5.01 8.26 -3.92
N ALA A 27 3.79 8.68 -4.26
CA ALA A 27 3.02 8.09 -5.35
C ALA A 27 3.80 8.12 -6.67
N GLY A 28 4.39 9.26 -7.03
CA GLY A 28 5.25 9.39 -8.21
C GLY A 28 6.53 8.55 -8.12
N ARG A 29 7.18 8.51 -6.95
CA ARG A 29 8.43 7.75 -6.74
C ARG A 29 8.25 6.25 -6.90
N HIS A 30 7.10 5.73 -6.44
CA HIS A 30 6.80 4.31 -6.48
C HIS A 30 5.97 3.89 -7.71
N ASP A 31 5.60 4.83 -8.58
CA ASP A 31 4.69 4.62 -9.71
C ASP A 31 3.35 4.00 -9.27
N VAL A 32 2.80 4.52 -8.17
CA VAL A 32 1.55 4.03 -7.57
C VAL A 32 0.53 5.15 -7.54
N SER A 33 -0.75 4.81 -7.67
CA SER A 33 -1.80 5.82 -7.57
C SER A 33 -1.87 6.38 -6.15
N TYR A 34 -2.14 7.68 -6.04
CA TYR A 34 -2.40 8.36 -4.77
C TYR A 34 -3.44 7.59 -3.92
N GLN A 35 -4.53 7.13 -4.55
CA GLN A 35 -5.55 6.35 -3.85
C GLN A 35 -5.02 5.01 -3.33
N GLN A 36 -4.13 4.35 -4.06
CA GLN A 36 -3.52 3.11 -3.60
C GLN A 36 -2.62 3.37 -2.39
N LEU A 37 -1.74 4.36 -2.47
CA LEU A 37 -0.84 4.73 -1.39
C LEU A 37 -1.61 5.14 -0.13
N TYR A 38 -2.64 5.97 -0.27
CA TYR A 38 -3.51 6.37 0.85
C TYR A 38 -4.16 5.16 1.52
N ASN A 39 -4.72 4.23 0.74
CA ASN A 39 -5.30 3.00 1.28
C ASN A 39 -4.25 2.11 1.98
N TRP A 40 -3.02 2.09 1.50
CA TRP A 40 -1.95 1.33 2.14
C TRP A 40 -1.57 1.96 3.47
N VAL A 41 -1.32 3.27 3.52
CA VAL A 41 -1.00 3.98 4.77
C VAL A 41 -2.13 3.80 5.79
N ARG A 42 -3.40 3.96 5.39
CA ARG A 42 -4.54 3.76 6.29
C ARG A 42 -4.60 2.33 6.85
N ARG A 43 -4.35 1.31 6.02
CA ARG A 43 -4.31 -0.09 6.48
C ARG A 43 -3.14 -0.34 7.42
N TYR A 44 -1.98 0.24 7.12
CA TYR A 44 -0.80 0.16 7.96
C TYR A 44 -1.06 0.78 9.34
N GLU A 45 -1.70 1.94 9.39
CA GLU A 45 -2.10 2.59 10.65
C GLU A 45 -3.13 1.73 11.43
N SER A 46 -3.98 0.97 10.74
CA SER A 46 -5.01 0.13 11.39
C SER A 46 -4.50 -1.21 11.93
N GLY A 47 -3.48 -1.81 11.31
CA GLY A 47 -3.02 -3.15 11.67
C GLY A 47 -1.63 -3.51 11.15
N GLY A 48 -0.82 -2.52 10.82
CA GLY A 48 0.57 -2.69 10.38
C GLY A 48 0.73 -3.43 9.06
N ILE A 49 1.88 -4.09 8.92
CA ILE A 49 2.22 -4.95 7.77
C ILE A 49 1.16 -6.04 7.48
N PRO A 50 0.62 -6.80 8.46
CA PRO A 50 -0.35 -7.84 8.14
C PRO A 50 -1.65 -7.28 7.53
N ALA A 51 -2.05 -6.06 7.90
CA ALA A 51 -3.19 -5.38 7.27
C ALA A 51 -2.91 -4.89 5.83
N LEU A 52 -1.64 -4.70 5.44
CA LEU A 52 -1.23 -4.44 4.05
C LEU A 52 -1.31 -5.71 3.19
N THR A 53 -0.92 -6.85 3.77
CA THR A 53 -0.94 -8.17 3.15
C THR A 53 -2.35 -8.70 2.94
N ASP A 54 -3.30 -8.29 3.79
CA ASP A 54 -4.67 -8.79 3.73
C ASP A 54 -5.48 -8.23 2.54
N ARG A 55 -5.48 -8.99 1.43
CA ARG A 55 -6.60 -9.05 0.47
C ARG A 55 -6.43 -10.21 -0.52
N ARG A 56 -6.64 -11.44 -0.06
CA ARG A 56 -7.20 -12.52 -0.90
C ARG A 56 -8.50 -13.04 -0.30
N GLY A 57 -9.42 -12.12 0.03
CA GLY A 57 -10.59 -12.45 0.85
C GLY A 57 -11.98 -12.10 0.32
N ARG A 58 -12.21 -11.14 -0.60
CA ARG A 58 -13.54 -10.82 -1.16
C ARG A 58 -13.37 -10.12 -2.52
N LYS A 59 -13.94 -10.53 -3.65
CA LYS A 59 -15.14 -11.34 -3.90
C LYS A 59 -14.85 -12.46 -4.90
N LEU A 60 -15.39 -13.64 -4.60
CA LEU A 60 -15.96 -14.54 -5.59
C LEU A 60 -16.78 -13.68 -6.58
N ARG A 61 -16.38 -13.63 -7.86
CA ARG A 61 -17.37 -13.32 -8.90
C ARG A 61 -18.30 -14.53 -8.92
N SER A 62 -19.41 -14.40 -8.20
CA SER A 62 -20.66 -15.03 -8.63
C SER A 62 -21.18 -14.23 -9.83
N GLU A 63 -21.70 -14.97 -10.81
CA GLU A 63 -22.13 -14.60 -12.17
C GLU A 63 -21.04 -14.69 -13.25
#